data_AF-A0A1C8ZV44-F1
#
_entry.id   AF-A0A1C8ZV44-F1
#
_cell.length_a   1.000
_cell.length_b   1.000
_cell.length_c   1.000
_cell.angle_alpha   90.00
_cell.angle_beta   90.00
_cell.angle_gamma   90.00
#
_symmetry.space_group_name_H-M   'P 1'
#
loop_
_entity.id
_entity.type
_entity.pdbx_description
1 polymer ?
#
loop_
_entity_poly.entity_id
_entity_poly.type
_entity_poly.pdbx_seq_one_letter_code
_entity_poly.pdbx_strand_id
1 'polypeptide(L)'
;MNIVEIYLNIYSFREVISRFLIEDKKDNWITMRENNSKELYLAEEFNGDYGLIIYPYKDIEDDIKEAFSHYLYSVNKLKEVLYASERWRDSIDIKIEGNKIVTMPSLDLDLITGVDLINSVVSNKGFIYKVLDDSLVIEIEIKRPLIYTSLNDYIKLLYYALKLYYDVKRTQEDISLKKALDYAKNI
;
A
#
# COMPACT_ATOMS: atom_id res chain seq x y z
N MET A 1 15.02 5.38 -5.03
CA MET A 1 13.68 4.74 -5.12
C MET A 1 13.69 3.60 -4.14
N ASN A 2 12.73 3.58 -3.22
CA ASN A 2 12.62 2.52 -2.24
C ASN A 2 11.24 1.88 -2.32
N ILE A 3 11.19 0.57 -2.21
CA ILE A 3 9.96 -0.21 -2.09
C ILE A 3 9.83 -0.61 -0.63
N VAL A 4 8.62 -0.45 -0.10
CA VAL A 4 8.25 -0.86 1.24
C VAL A 4 7.06 -1.81 1.13
N GLU A 5 7.26 -3.05 1.53
CA GLU A 5 6.21 -4.05 1.64
C GLU A 5 5.67 -4.00 3.08
N ILE A 6 4.39 -3.68 3.22
CA ILE A 6 3.72 -3.57 4.51
C ILE A 6 2.84 -4.80 4.70
N TYR A 7 3.30 -5.73 5.54
CA TYR A 7 2.57 -6.94 5.87
C TYR A 7 1.59 -6.70 7.01
N LEU A 8 0.31 -6.66 6.69
CA LEU A 8 -0.80 -6.48 7.63
C LEU A 8 -1.04 -7.72 8.50
N ASN A 9 -0.67 -8.91 8.01
CA ASN A 9 -0.68 -10.14 8.79
C ASN A 9 0.73 -10.51 9.21
N ILE A 10 0.98 -10.54 10.53
CA ILE A 10 2.30 -10.86 11.05
C ILE A 10 2.75 -12.29 10.76
N TYR A 11 1.83 -13.24 10.62
CA TYR A 11 2.18 -14.61 10.29
C TYR A 11 2.67 -14.72 8.85
N SER A 12 2.02 -14.01 7.92
CA SER A 12 2.49 -13.92 6.53
C SER A 12 3.88 -13.29 6.46
N PHE A 13 4.12 -12.21 7.21
CA PHE A 13 5.45 -11.61 7.33
C PHE A 13 6.50 -12.60 7.80
N ARG A 14 6.23 -13.31 8.91
CA ARG A 14 7.16 -14.30 9.48
C ARG A 14 7.44 -15.46 8.54
N GLU A 15 6.43 -15.90 7.78
CA GLU A 15 6.61 -16.91 6.74
C GLU A 15 7.55 -16.41 5.64
N VAL A 16 7.38 -15.17 5.16
CA VAL A 16 8.24 -14.59 4.14
C VAL A 16 9.68 -14.47 4.62
N ILE A 17 9.93 -13.84 5.77
CA ILE A 17 11.30 -13.63 6.27
C ILE A 17 12.03 -14.95 6.58
N SER A 18 11.30 -16.04 6.87
CA SER A 18 11.89 -17.37 7.12
C SER A 18 12.62 -17.96 5.90
N ARG A 19 12.36 -17.43 4.70
CA ARG A 19 13.00 -17.82 3.45
C ARG A 19 14.35 -17.13 3.24
N PHE A 20 14.67 -16.12 4.05
CA PHE A 20 15.89 -15.32 3.95
C PHE A 20 16.96 -15.81 4.93
N LEU A 21 18.22 -15.56 4.57
CA LEU A 21 19.36 -15.67 5.47
C LEU A 21 19.49 -14.36 6.25
N ILE A 22 19.56 -14.45 7.58
CA ILE A 22 19.80 -13.29 8.44
C ILE A 22 21.29 -12.97 8.43
N GLU A 23 21.64 -11.76 8.04
CA GLU A 23 23.03 -11.28 7.96
C GLU A 23 23.39 -10.45 9.20
N ASP A 24 22.48 -9.61 9.69
CA ASP A 24 22.68 -8.78 10.88
C ASP A 24 21.35 -8.45 11.57
N LYS A 25 21.41 -8.09 12.87
CA LYS A 25 20.26 -7.56 13.62
C LYS A 25 20.71 -6.41 14.51
N LYS A 26 20.18 -5.22 14.25
CA LYS A 26 20.61 -3.97 14.91
C LYS A 26 19.45 -2.98 15.01
N ASP A 27 19.30 -2.36 16.17
CA ASP A 27 18.30 -1.31 16.41
C ASP A 27 16.89 -1.70 15.92
N ASN A 28 16.43 -2.89 16.33
CA ASN A 28 15.19 -3.58 15.92
C ASN A 28 15.11 -4.06 14.46
N TRP A 29 15.90 -3.48 13.56
CA TRP A 29 15.99 -3.91 12.17
C TRP A 29 16.76 -5.22 12.01
N ILE A 30 16.31 -6.04 11.08
CA ILE A 30 16.94 -7.27 10.62
C ILE A 30 17.42 -7.02 9.20
N THR A 31 18.72 -7.19 8.96
CA THR A 31 19.27 -7.21 7.60
C THR A 31 19.27 -8.65 7.10
N MET A 32 18.66 -8.88 5.95
CA MET A 32 18.44 -10.22 5.42
C MET A 32 18.73 -10.30 3.93
N ARG A 33 18.97 -11.51 3.43
CA ARG A 33 19.36 -11.79 2.04
C ARG A 33 18.67 -13.05 1.53
N GLU A 34 18.19 -13.03 0.29
CA GLU A 34 17.72 -14.26 -0.34
C GLU A 34 18.88 -15.22 -0.65
N ASN A 35 18.60 -16.52 -0.63
CA ASN A 35 19.61 -17.51 -0.96
C ASN A 35 20.13 -17.30 -2.40
N ASN A 36 21.44 -17.26 -2.58
CA ASN A 36 22.12 -16.95 -3.84
C ASN A 36 21.92 -15.52 -4.40
N SER A 37 21.22 -14.62 -3.72
CA SER A 37 21.18 -13.20 -4.07
C SER A 37 22.34 -12.43 -3.41
N LYS A 38 22.73 -11.30 -4.00
CA LYS A 38 23.61 -10.31 -3.36
C LYS A 38 22.83 -9.12 -2.79
N GLU A 39 21.52 -9.08 -3.03
CA GLU A 39 20.66 -8.00 -2.57
C GLU A 39 20.30 -8.19 -1.12
N LEU A 40 20.44 -7.11 -0.36
CA LEU A 40 20.06 -7.05 1.03
C LEU A 40 18.71 -6.36 1.15
N TYR A 41 17.96 -6.79 2.14
CA TYR A 41 16.65 -6.32 2.52
C TYR A 41 16.69 -5.93 3.99
N LEU A 42 15.91 -4.91 4.35
CA LEU A 42 15.76 -4.49 5.73
C LEU A 42 14.36 -4.85 6.21
N ALA A 43 14.23 -5.51 7.35
CA ALA A 43 12.95 -5.93 7.88
C ALA A 43 12.78 -5.58 9.36
N GLU A 44 11.55 -5.25 9.76
CA GLU A 44 11.20 -4.99 11.15
C GLU A 44 9.77 -5.48 11.45
N GLU A 45 9.58 -6.01 12.66
CA GLU A 45 8.28 -6.43 13.19
C GLU A 45 7.82 -5.43 14.26
N PHE A 46 6.58 -4.97 14.16
CA PHE A 46 6.02 -3.97 15.05
C PHE A 46 5.00 -4.58 16.00
N ASN A 47 5.43 -4.91 17.22
CA ASN A 47 4.59 -5.38 18.33
C ASN A 47 3.67 -6.57 17.99
N GLY A 48 4.02 -7.39 16.99
CA GLY A 48 3.19 -8.49 16.51
C GLY A 48 1.96 -8.06 15.69
N ASP A 49 1.79 -6.78 15.37
CA ASP A 49 0.62 -6.27 14.65
C ASP A 49 0.80 -6.28 13.13
N TYR A 50 2.00 -5.91 12.67
CA TYR A 50 2.38 -5.86 11.26
C TYR A 50 3.90 -5.96 11.12
N GLY A 51 4.38 -6.27 9.92
CA GLY A 51 5.80 -6.29 9.57
C GLY A 51 6.10 -5.44 8.34
N LEU A 52 7.35 -5.03 8.20
CA LEU A 52 7.83 -4.24 7.06
C LEU A 52 9.03 -4.92 6.43
N ILE A 53 9.12 -4.85 5.10
CA ILE A 53 10.35 -5.11 4.34
C ILE A 53 10.66 -3.88 3.48
N ILE A 54 11.90 -3.40 3.50
CA ILE A 54 12.37 -2.25 2.70
C ILE A 54 13.53 -2.68 1.80
N TYR A 55 13.47 -2.31 0.52
CA TYR A 55 14.52 -2.57 -0.47
C TYR A 55 14.54 -1.51 -1.58
N PRO A 56 15.65 -1.39 -2.34
CA PRO A 56 16.95 -2.03 -2.11
C PRO A 56 17.67 -1.43 -0.89
N TYR A 57 18.31 -2.27 -0.06
CA TYR A 57 18.98 -1.83 1.19
C TYR A 57 20.06 -0.76 0.98
N LYS A 58 20.82 -0.85 -0.11
CA LYS A 58 21.97 0.03 -0.37
C LYS A 58 21.58 1.49 -0.62
N ASP A 59 20.35 1.71 -1.10
CA ASP A 59 19.86 3.01 -1.52
C ASP A 59 18.67 3.45 -0.65
N ILE A 60 18.53 2.93 0.57
CA ILE A 60 17.53 3.41 1.53
C ILE A 60 17.88 4.82 1.95
N GLU A 61 17.00 5.77 1.61
CA GLU A 61 17.09 7.15 2.08
C GLU A 61 16.93 7.19 3.62
N ASP A 62 17.79 7.94 4.31
CA ASP A 62 17.84 7.96 5.78
C ASP A 62 16.50 8.34 6.42
N ASP A 63 15.79 9.30 5.82
CA ASP A 63 14.48 9.77 6.31
C ASP A 63 13.38 8.70 6.16
N ILE A 64 13.45 7.85 5.14
CA ILE A 64 12.54 6.69 4.98
C ILE A 64 12.79 5.71 6.12
N LYS A 65 14.05 5.32 6.35
CA LYS A 65 14.39 4.39 7.43
C LYS A 65 13.94 4.94 8.79
N GLU A 66 14.23 6.20 9.08
CA GLU A 66 13.85 6.85 10.33
C GLU A 66 12.32 6.93 10.50
N ALA A 67 11.59 7.32 9.46
CA ALA A 67 10.14 7.42 9.51
C ALA A 67 9.46 6.06 9.77
N PHE A 68 9.96 4.99 9.16
CA PHE A 68 9.45 3.64 9.36
C PHE A 68 9.94 2.95 10.63
N SER A 69 10.95 3.48 11.33
CA SER A 69 11.43 2.93 12.62
C SER A 69 10.46 3.14 13.79
N HIS A 70 9.26 3.66 13.52
CA HIS A 70 8.23 3.96 14.50
C HIS A 70 6.93 3.22 14.16
N TYR A 71 6.18 2.85 15.20
CA TYR A 71 4.88 2.22 15.03
C TYR A 71 3.88 3.16 14.31
N LEU A 72 3.33 2.70 13.19
CA LEU A 72 2.37 3.42 12.35
C LEU A 72 0.94 2.96 12.65
N TYR A 73 0.24 3.67 13.55
CA TYR A 73 -1.14 3.36 13.92
C TYR A 73 -2.11 3.28 12.75
N SER A 74 -1.86 4.02 11.67
CA SER A 74 -2.69 4.02 10.48
C SER A 74 -2.61 2.72 9.67
N VAL A 75 -1.58 1.89 9.85
CA VAL A 75 -1.46 0.59 9.17
C VAL A 75 -2.62 -0.33 9.54
N ASN A 76 -3.08 -0.31 10.79
CA ASN A 76 -4.23 -1.12 11.20
C ASN A 76 -5.53 -0.74 10.49
N LYS A 77 -5.69 0.51 10.03
CA LYS A 77 -6.86 0.92 9.25
C LYS A 77 -6.88 0.28 7.87
N LEU A 78 -5.72 -0.01 7.28
CA LEU A 78 -5.64 -0.69 6.00
C LEU A 78 -6.29 -2.08 6.06
N LYS A 79 -6.20 -2.77 7.21
CA LYS A 79 -6.89 -4.06 7.44
C LYS A 79 -8.39 -3.95 7.23
N GLU A 80 -9.02 -2.85 7.65
CA GLU A 80 -10.47 -2.65 7.52
C GLU A 80 -10.94 -2.71 6.07
N VAL A 81 -10.10 -2.28 5.13
CA VAL A 81 -10.44 -2.19 3.71
C VAL A 81 -9.93 -3.42 2.95
N LEU A 82 -8.69 -3.84 3.22
CA LEU A 82 -8.03 -4.92 2.49
C LEU A 82 -8.43 -6.33 2.96
N TYR A 83 -9.03 -6.47 4.14
CA TYR A 83 -9.62 -7.74 4.57
C TYR A 83 -11.11 -7.86 4.24
N ALA A 84 -11.80 -6.73 4.04
CA ALA A 84 -13.22 -6.71 3.72
C ALA A 84 -13.50 -6.79 2.20
N SER A 85 -12.48 -6.59 1.36
CA SER A 85 -12.58 -6.71 -0.08
C SER A 85 -12.75 -8.17 -0.52
N GLU A 86 -13.45 -8.37 -1.64
CA GLU A 86 -13.56 -9.69 -2.29
C GLU A 86 -12.20 -10.31 -2.60
N ARG A 87 -11.19 -9.44 -2.85
CA ARG A 87 -9.79 -9.80 -2.95
C ARG A 87 -9.11 -9.50 -1.62
N TRP A 88 -9.10 -10.49 -0.72
CA TRP A 88 -8.38 -10.38 0.55
C TRP A 88 -6.88 -10.21 0.28
N ARG A 89 -6.24 -9.25 0.97
CA ARG A 89 -4.80 -8.99 0.90
C ARG A 89 -4.20 -8.87 2.29
N ASP A 90 -3.11 -9.59 2.54
CA ASP A 90 -2.34 -9.55 3.79
C ASP A 90 -1.15 -8.60 3.75
N SER A 91 -0.90 -7.99 2.60
CA SER A 91 0.23 -7.10 2.37
C SER A 91 -0.15 -6.02 1.37
N ILE A 92 0.58 -4.91 1.42
CA ILE A 92 0.53 -3.85 0.41
C ILE A 92 1.93 -3.32 0.15
N ASP A 93 2.29 -3.24 -1.12
CA ASP A 93 3.58 -2.74 -1.54
C ASP A 93 3.43 -1.29 -1.99
N ILE A 94 4.30 -0.43 -1.47
CA ILE A 94 4.38 0.97 -1.87
C ILE A 94 5.79 1.31 -2.34
N LYS A 95 5.86 2.10 -3.40
CA LYS A 95 7.07 2.69 -3.94
C LYS A 95 7.17 4.14 -3.48
N ILE A 96 8.30 4.51 -2.88
CA ILE A 96 8.66 5.88 -2.53
C ILE A 96 9.70 6.37 -3.52
N GLU A 97 9.34 7.39 -4.29
CA GLU A 97 10.19 7.98 -5.33
C GLU A 97 10.06 9.50 -5.33
N GLY A 98 11.15 10.17 -4.94
CA GLY A 98 11.14 11.62 -4.76
C GLY A 98 10.12 12.04 -3.70
N ASN A 99 9.16 12.89 -4.11
CA ASN A 99 8.11 13.44 -3.26
C ASN A 99 6.78 12.68 -3.40
N LYS A 100 6.83 11.36 -3.66
CA LYS A 100 5.61 10.56 -3.88
C LYS A 100 5.67 9.20 -3.19
N ILE A 101 4.50 8.75 -2.74
CA ILE A 101 4.21 7.36 -2.40
C ILE A 101 3.25 6.83 -3.46
N VAL A 102 3.56 5.70 -4.08
CA VAL A 102 2.75 5.07 -5.13
C VAL A 102 2.50 3.62 -4.76
N THR A 103 1.25 3.15 -4.77
CA THR A 103 0.98 1.72 -4.61
C THR A 103 1.47 0.93 -5.82
N MET A 104 1.95 -0.28 -5.60
CA MET A 104 2.35 -1.16 -6.70
C MET A 104 1.15 -1.81 -7.39
N PRO A 105 1.27 -2.19 -8.68
CA PRO A 105 0.25 -2.96 -9.39
C PRO A 105 -0.10 -4.31 -8.74
N SER A 106 0.75 -4.85 -7.85
CA SER A 106 0.46 -6.05 -7.05
C SER A 106 -0.82 -5.92 -6.21
N LEU A 107 -1.27 -4.68 -5.94
CA LEU A 107 -2.54 -4.41 -5.29
C LEU A 107 -3.75 -4.76 -6.15
N ASP A 108 -3.57 -4.85 -7.48
CA ASP A 108 -4.54 -5.38 -8.43
C ASP A 108 -5.89 -4.65 -8.37
N LEU A 109 -5.82 -3.32 -8.41
CA LEU A 109 -7.00 -2.47 -8.52
C LEU A 109 -7.41 -2.36 -9.99
N ASP A 110 -8.61 -2.81 -10.31
CA ASP A 110 -9.17 -2.68 -11.65
C ASP A 110 -9.39 -1.20 -12.02
N LEU A 111 -9.44 -0.91 -13.31
CA LEU A 111 -9.81 0.42 -13.80
C LEU A 111 -11.22 0.81 -13.33
N ILE A 112 -11.37 2.06 -12.92
CA ILE A 112 -12.67 2.66 -12.58
C ILE A 112 -13.14 3.55 -13.74
N THR A 113 -14.39 3.34 -14.16
CA THR A 113 -15.03 4.25 -15.13
C THR A 113 -15.24 5.62 -14.49
N GLY A 114 -14.79 6.69 -15.15
CA GLY A 114 -14.91 8.05 -14.65
C GLY A 114 -13.84 8.44 -13.62
N VAL A 115 -12.68 7.76 -13.60
CA VAL A 115 -11.57 8.08 -12.71
C VAL A 115 -11.13 9.55 -12.79
N ASP A 116 -11.19 10.18 -13.97
CA ASP A 116 -10.86 11.60 -14.13
C ASP A 116 -11.81 12.52 -13.34
N LEU A 117 -13.09 12.15 -13.27
CA LEU A 117 -14.09 12.88 -12.47
C LEU A 117 -13.78 12.71 -10.99
N ILE A 118 -13.41 11.52 -10.55
CA ILE A 118 -13.02 11.27 -9.16
C ILE A 118 -11.78 12.10 -8.81
N ASN A 119 -10.74 12.04 -9.65
CA ASN A 119 -9.51 12.82 -9.49
C ASN A 119 -9.76 14.33 -9.45
N SER A 120 -10.74 14.85 -10.21
CA SER A 120 -11.12 16.27 -10.16
C SER A 120 -11.63 16.71 -8.79
N VAL A 121 -12.17 15.78 -8.00
CA VAL A 121 -12.69 16.04 -6.64
C VAL A 121 -11.64 15.80 -5.57
N VAL A 122 -10.84 14.73 -5.70
CA VAL A 122 -9.95 14.26 -4.61
C VAL A 122 -8.49 14.73 -4.72
N SER A 123 -8.06 15.24 -5.88
CA SER A 123 -6.67 15.70 -6.07
C SER A 123 -6.23 16.75 -5.04
N ASN A 124 -7.13 17.67 -4.65
CA ASN A 124 -6.86 18.66 -3.61
C ASN A 124 -6.77 18.09 -2.18
N LYS A 125 -7.07 16.80 -2.00
CA LYS A 125 -6.93 16.05 -0.74
C LYS A 125 -5.60 15.30 -0.64
N GLY A 126 -4.73 15.41 -1.64
CA GLY A 126 -3.36 14.91 -1.59
C GLY A 126 -3.16 13.50 -2.15
N PHE A 127 -4.17 12.93 -2.82
CA PHE A 127 -4.00 11.68 -3.58
C PHE A 127 -4.74 11.74 -4.91
N ILE A 128 -4.29 10.92 -5.85
CA ILE A 128 -4.93 10.68 -7.14
C ILE A 128 -4.84 9.20 -7.51
N TYR A 129 -5.74 8.76 -8.37
CA TYR A 129 -5.62 7.47 -9.04
C TYR A 129 -4.93 7.66 -10.39
N LYS A 130 -4.00 6.76 -10.72
CA LYS A 130 -3.30 6.72 -12.02
C LYS A 130 -3.44 5.36 -12.66
N VAL A 131 -3.37 5.32 -13.98
CA VAL A 131 -3.26 4.08 -14.73
C VAL A 131 -1.79 3.75 -14.93
N LEU A 132 -1.40 2.54 -14.55
CA LEU A 132 -0.07 1.98 -14.75
C LEU A 132 -0.23 0.52 -15.18
N ASP A 133 0.27 0.17 -16.37
CA ASP A 133 0.25 -1.20 -16.92
C ASP A 133 -1.14 -1.86 -16.80
N ASP A 134 -2.16 -1.18 -17.32
CA ASP A 134 -3.59 -1.56 -17.29
C ASP A 134 -4.21 -1.72 -15.89
N SER A 135 -3.48 -1.38 -14.84
CA SER A 135 -3.94 -1.39 -13.46
C SER A 135 -4.12 0.02 -12.92
N LEU A 136 -5.02 0.19 -11.96
CA LEU A 136 -5.14 1.42 -11.22
C LEU A 136 -4.13 1.41 -10.06
N VAL A 137 -3.43 2.52 -9.86
CA VAL A 137 -2.55 2.75 -8.71
C VAL A 137 -2.92 4.04 -8.00
N ILE A 138 -2.64 4.11 -6.71
CA ILE A 138 -2.85 5.31 -5.88
C ILE A 138 -1.51 6.02 -5.76
N GLU A 139 -1.48 7.30 -6.12
CA GLU A 139 -0.33 8.19 -5.93
C GLU A 139 -0.67 9.24 -4.86
N ILE A 140 0.19 9.39 -3.87
CA ILE A 140 0.11 10.37 -2.78
C ILE A 140 1.32 11.29 -2.86
N GLU A 141 1.08 12.60 -2.87
CA GLU A 141 2.15 13.59 -2.76
C GLU A 141 2.62 13.70 -1.31
N ILE A 142 3.93 13.64 -1.11
CA ILE A 142 4.56 13.72 0.20
C ILE A 142 5.54 14.89 0.28
N LYS A 143 5.72 15.40 1.49
CA LYS A 143 6.78 16.36 1.83
C LYS A 143 7.98 15.65 2.41
N ARG A 144 9.17 16.14 2.08
CA ARG A 144 10.47 15.66 2.56
C ARG A 144 11.13 16.73 3.48
N PRO A 145 11.94 16.33 4.48
CA PRO A 145 12.23 14.95 4.88
C PRO A 145 10.98 14.24 5.43
N LEU A 146 10.87 12.95 5.17
CA LEU A 146 9.79 12.12 5.68
C LEU A 146 9.99 11.91 7.18
N ILE A 147 8.95 12.21 7.97
CA ILE A 147 8.95 11.99 9.42
C ILE A 147 7.79 11.10 9.81
N TYR A 148 7.89 10.42 10.95
CA TYR A 148 6.91 9.41 11.38
C TYR A 148 5.46 9.93 11.38
N THR A 149 5.22 11.17 11.84
CA THR A 149 3.87 11.77 11.89
C THR A 149 3.28 11.92 10.49
N SER A 150 4.06 12.51 9.58
CA SER A 150 3.65 12.72 8.20
C SER A 150 3.44 11.39 7.47
N LEU A 151 4.32 10.41 7.67
CA LEU A 151 4.16 9.07 7.12
C LEU A 151 2.86 8.41 7.60
N ASN A 152 2.59 8.47 8.90
CA ASN A 152 1.35 7.93 9.46
C ASN A 152 0.09 8.61 8.87
N ASP A 153 0.15 9.90 8.56
CA ASP A 153 -0.93 10.62 7.86
C ASP A 153 -1.04 10.21 6.37
N TYR A 154 0.07 9.97 5.68
CA TYR A 154 0.04 9.48 4.29
C TYR A 154 -0.51 8.04 4.21
N ILE A 155 -0.16 7.15 5.15
CA ILE A 155 -0.75 5.81 5.25
C ILE A 155 -2.26 5.90 5.54
N LYS A 156 -2.69 6.87 6.35
CA LYS A 156 -4.12 7.14 6.57
C LYS A 156 -4.81 7.64 5.30
N LEU A 157 -4.13 8.45 4.50
CA LEU A 157 -4.65 8.91 3.21
C LEU A 157 -4.80 7.75 2.23
N LEU A 158 -3.84 6.82 2.22
CA LEU A 158 -3.92 5.57 1.46
C LEU A 158 -5.13 4.73 1.85
N TYR A 159 -5.43 4.61 3.15
CA TYR A 159 -6.68 4.00 3.62
C TYR A 159 -7.92 4.65 3.01
N TYR A 160 -8.02 5.99 3.03
CA TYR A 160 -9.19 6.68 2.47
C TYR A 160 -9.28 6.52 0.95
N ALA A 161 -8.15 6.53 0.25
CA ALA A 161 -8.10 6.29 -1.19
C ALA A 161 -8.58 4.86 -1.53
N LEU A 162 -8.17 3.86 -0.77
CA LEU A 162 -8.66 2.49 -0.96
C LEU A 162 -10.15 2.37 -0.62
N LYS A 163 -10.59 2.96 0.49
CA LYS A 163 -12.00 2.96 0.88
C LYS A 163 -12.88 3.57 -0.21
N LEU A 164 -12.49 4.72 -0.74
CA LEU A 164 -13.20 5.38 -1.83
C LEU A 164 -13.23 4.50 -3.10
N TYR A 165 -12.12 3.85 -3.44
CA TYR A 165 -12.04 2.93 -4.58
C TYR A 165 -13.10 1.82 -4.48
N TYR A 166 -13.16 1.11 -3.35
CA TYR A 166 -14.11 0.02 -3.16
C TYR A 166 -15.56 0.51 -3.07
N ASP A 167 -15.80 1.66 -2.40
CA ASP A 167 -17.13 2.25 -2.33
C ASP A 167 -17.67 2.64 -3.72
N VAL A 168 -16.81 3.19 -4.59
CA VAL A 168 -17.17 3.52 -5.97
C VAL A 168 -17.44 2.25 -6.78
N LYS A 169 -16.59 1.23 -6.71
CA LYS A 169 -16.78 -0.04 -7.44
C LYS A 169 -18.11 -0.69 -7.09
N ARG A 170 -18.41 -0.83 -5.79
CA ARG A 170 -19.69 -1.34 -5.31
C ARG A 170 -20.87 -0.52 -5.81
N THR A 171 -20.77 0.81 -5.76
CA THR A 171 -21.82 1.70 -6.25
C THR A 171 -22.05 1.54 -7.75
N GLN A 172 -20.98 1.35 -8.53
CA GLN A 172 -21.07 1.12 -9.97
C GLN A 172 -21.75 -0.21 -10.29
N GLU A 173 -21.45 -1.27 -9.54
CA GLU A 173 -22.08 -2.59 -9.67
C GLU A 173 -23.58 -2.51 -9.36
N ASP A 174 -23.96 -1.86 -8.26
CA ASP A 174 -25.36 -1.67 -7.86
C ASP A 174 -26.17 -0.90 -8.92
N ILE A 175 -25.61 0.20 -9.43
CA ILE A 175 -26.25 1.00 -10.49
C ILE A 175 -26.39 0.18 -11.77
N SER A 176 -25.36 -0.58 -12.13
CA SER A 176 -25.35 -1.40 -13.34
C SER A 176 -26.40 -2.50 -13.27
N LEU A 177 -26.46 -3.22 -12.14
CA LEU A 177 -27.46 -4.26 -11.89
C LEU A 177 -28.87 -3.69 -11.94
N LYS A 178 -29.11 -2.56 -11.26
CA LYS A 178 -30.42 -1.90 -11.27
C LYS A 178 -30.85 -1.53 -12.68
N LYS A 179 -29.97 -0.91 -13.47
CA LYS A 179 -30.29 -0.55 -14.86
C LYS A 179 -30.56 -1.78 -15.73
N ALA A 180 -29.79 -2.86 -15.56
CA ALA A 180 -29.99 -4.10 -16.29
C ALA A 180 -31.37 -4.72 -15.97
N LEU A 181 -31.74 -4.77 -14.68
CA LEU A 181 -33.05 -5.28 -14.25
C LEU A 181 -34.21 -4.42 -14.75
N ASP A 182 -34.06 -3.09 -14.72
CA ASP A 182 -35.08 -2.18 -15.23
C ASP A 182 -35.26 -2.34 -16.74
N TYR A 183 -34.16 -2.53 -17.49
CA TYR A 183 -34.24 -2.79 -18.92
C TYR A 183 -34.84 -4.17 -19.22
N ALA A 184 -34.46 -5.21 -18.47
CA ALA A 184 -34.95 -6.57 -18.62
C ALA A 184 -36.47 -6.71 -18.40
N LYS A 185 -37.09 -5.82 -17.62
CA LYS A 185 -38.56 -5.79 -17.44
C LYS A 185 -39.30 -5.23 -18.66
N ASN A 186 -38.60 -4.52 -19.54
CA ASN A 186 -39.17 -3.84 -20.71
C ASN A 186 -38.91 -4.60 -22.02
N ILE A 187 -38.32 -5.80 -21.94
CA ILE A 187 -38.15 -6.77 -23.04
C ILE A 187 -38.98 -8.02 -22.75
#